data_AF-A0A8T3PGK0-F1
#
_entry.id   AF-A0A8T3PGK0-F1
#
_cell.length_a   1.000
_cell.length_b   1.000
_cell.length_c   1.000
_cell.angle_alpha   90.00
_cell.angle_beta   90.00
_cell.angle_gamma   90.00
#
_symmetry.space_group_name_H-M   'P 1'
#
loop_
_entity.id
_entity.type
_entity.pdbx_description
1 polymer ?
#
loop_
_entity_poly.entity_id
_entity_poly.type
_entity_poly.pdbx_seq_one_letter_code
_entity_poly.pdbx_strand_id
1 'polypeptide(L)'
;MSQAPPDSTVAPDIGVNLASFGRHLRAENKQPSTVVTYAKAVEQLDDFLATAGMPRSVAAIRREHVESFLVALQERGMKPATVSQRFRSLQQFFKWLAEEGE
;
A
#
# COMPACT_ATOMS: atom_id res chain seq x y z
N MET A 1 -25.97 6.51 -25.93
CA MET A 1 -26.10 6.78 -24.48
C MET A 1 -24.90 7.60 -24.06
N SER A 2 -25.17 8.66 -23.31
CA SER A 2 -24.38 9.88 -23.16
C SER A 2 -22.96 9.74 -22.61
N GLN A 3 -22.15 10.66 -23.12
CA GLN A 3 -20.85 11.17 -22.69
C GLN A 3 -20.68 11.34 -21.16
N ALA A 4 -19.50 10.97 -20.64
CA ALA A 4 -18.96 11.39 -19.33
C ALA A 4 -18.77 12.92 -19.28
N PRO A 5 -18.88 13.63 -18.13
CA PRO A 5 -17.67 14.03 -17.34
C PRO A 5 -17.98 14.37 -15.84
N PRO A 6 -17.07 14.87 -14.95
CA PRO A 6 -15.76 15.52 -15.17
C PRO A 6 -14.61 15.03 -14.28
N ASP A 7 -13.42 15.60 -14.51
CA ASP A 7 -12.21 15.61 -13.67
C ASP A 7 -12.41 14.99 -12.29
N SER A 8 -12.19 13.68 -12.19
CA SER A 8 -12.04 13.05 -10.89
C SER A 8 -10.57 13.17 -10.57
N THR A 9 -10.24 13.95 -9.54
CA THR A 9 -8.95 13.85 -8.85
C THR A 9 -8.82 12.41 -8.40
N VAL A 10 -8.30 11.55 -9.28
CA VAL A 10 -8.11 10.14 -8.99
C VAL A 10 -7.01 10.13 -7.96
N ALA A 11 -7.35 9.85 -6.70
CA ALA A 11 -6.35 9.69 -5.67
C ALA A 11 -5.28 8.73 -6.23
N PRO A 12 -3.99 9.09 -6.13
CA PRO A 12 -2.94 8.43 -6.89
C PRO A 12 -2.96 6.93 -6.60
N ASP A 13 -2.56 6.15 -7.59
CA ASP A 13 -2.39 4.72 -7.37
C ASP A 13 -1.28 4.44 -6.32
N ILE A 14 -1.23 3.21 -5.85
CA ILE A 14 -0.19 2.78 -4.91
C ILE A 14 1.22 3.07 -5.44
N GLY A 15 1.47 2.98 -6.75
CA GLY A 15 2.78 3.16 -7.35
C GLY A 15 3.32 4.58 -7.21
N VAL A 16 2.50 5.59 -7.54
CA VAL A 16 2.84 7.01 -7.36
C VAL A 16 3.11 7.31 -5.89
N ASN A 17 2.25 6.82 -5.00
CA ASN A 17 2.38 7.02 -3.57
C ASN A 17 3.59 6.30 -2.96
N LEU A 18 3.94 5.12 -3.46
CA LEU A 18 5.13 4.39 -3.02
C LEU A 18 6.42 5.15 -3.35
N ALA A 19 6.51 5.77 -4.53
CA ALA A 19 7.65 6.59 -4.89
C ALA A 19 7.80 7.82 -3.98
N SER A 20 6.68 8.48 -3.65
CA SER A 20 6.65 9.61 -2.70
C SER A 20 6.99 9.17 -1.27
N PHE A 21 6.41 8.08 -0.79
CA PHE A 21 6.71 7.51 0.52
C PHE A 21 8.19 7.13 0.66
N GLY A 22 8.78 6.55 -0.38
CA GLY A 22 10.21 6.25 -0.41
C GLY A 22 11.08 7.50 -0.29
N ARG A 23 10.68 8.63 -0.87
CA ARG A 23 11.38 9.92 -0.70
C ARG A 23 11.21 10.44 0.72
N HIS A 24 10.00 10.39 1.27
CA HIS A 24 9.70 10.78 2.64
C HIS A 24 10.57 10.01 3.66
N LEU A 25 10.62 8.68 3.59
CA LEU A 25 11.42 7.86 4.52
C LEU A 25 12.92 8.19 4.47
N ARG A 26 13.45 8.51 3.27
CA ARG A 26 14.85 8.93 3.12
C ARG A 26 15.08 10.31 3.73
N ALA A 27 14.15 11.24 3.55
CA ALA A 27 14.21 12.57 4.18
C ALA A 27 14.17 12.48 5.71
N GLU A 28 13.45 11.50 6.26
CA GLU A 28 13.45 11.17 7.69
C GLU A 28 14.71 10.42 8.18
N ASN A 29 15.73 10.25 7.33
CA ASN A 29 16.95 9.49 7.63
C ASN A 29 16.68 8.04 8.08
N LYS A 30 15.60 7.41 7.60
CA LYS A 30 15.36 5.99 7.86
C LYS A 30 16.46 5.14 7.23
N GLN A 31 16.87 4.09 7.94
CA GLN A 31 17.86 3.14 7.43
C GLN A 31 17.44 2.58 6.06
N PRO A 32 18.38 2.40 5.09
CA PRO A 32 18.04 1.89 3.77
C PRO A 32 17.30 0.55 3.79
N SER A 33 17.65 -0.33 4.74
CA SER A 33 16.98 -1.61 4.95
C SER A 33 15.52 -1.46 5.41
N THR A 34 15.21 -0.42 6.19
CA THR A 34 13.83 -0.08 6.58
C THR A 34 13.04 0.42 5.37
N VAL A 35 13.63 1.28 4.53
CA VAL A 35 13.00 1.76 3.29
C VAL A 35 12.63 0.58 2.37
N VAL A 36 13.58 -0.34 2.15
CA VAL A 36 13.35 -1.56 1.35
C VAL A 36 12.27 -2.44 1.97
N THR A 37 12.26 -2.60 3.29
CA THR A 37 11.27 -3.40 4.00
C THR A 37 9.86 -2.84 3.82
N TYR A 38 9.71 -1.52 3.93
CA TYR A 38 8.42 -0.85 3.75
C TYR A 38 7.96 -0.90 2.30
N ALA A 39 8.85 -0.59 1.35
CA ALA A 39 8.53 -0.63 -0.07
C ALA A 39 8.05 -2.03 -0.49
N LYS A 40 8.78 -3.07 -0.08
CA LYS A 40 8.40 -4.46 -0.36
C LYS A 40 7.02 -4.83 0.16
N ALA A 41 6.60 -4.31 1.31
CA ALA A 41 5.27 -4.58 1.83
C ALA A 41 4.17 -3.94 0.97
N VAL A 42 4.41 -2.70 0.49
CA VAL A 42 3.50 -1.95 -0.37
C VAL A 42 3.41 -2.58 -1.76
N GLU A 43 4.54 -2.96 -2.37
CA GLU A 43 4.59 -3.68 -3.65
C GLU A 43 3.81 -4.99 -3.59
N GLN A 44 4.00 -5.79 -2.54
CA GLN A 44 3.28 -7.05 -2.37
C GLN A 44 1.76 -6.87 -2.18
N LEU A 45 1.35 -5.78 -1.54
CA LEU A 45 -0.07 -5.43 -1.45
C LEU A 45 -0.60 -5.05 -2.84
N ASP A 46 0.10 -4.21 -3.59
CA ASP A 46 -0.31 -3.78 -4.93
C ASP A 46 -0.47 -4.96 -5.90
N ASP A 47 0.51 -5.87 -5.93
CA ASP A 47 0.46 -7.09 -6.72
C ASP A 47 -0.74 -7.99 -6.36
N PHE A 48 -1.01 -8.11 -5.06
CA PHE A 48 -2.16 -8.88 -4.57
C PHE A 48 -3.48 -8.25 -5.03
N LEU A 49 -3.63 -6.93 -4.87
CA LEU A 49 -4.84 -6.22 -5.26
C LEU A 49 -5.07 -6.31 -6.77
N ALA A 50 -4.02 -6.16 -7.57
CA ALA A 50 -4.07 -6.33 -9.02
C ALA A 50 -4.52 -7.75 -9.41
N THR A 51 -3.94 -8.77 -8.79
CA THR A 51 -4.27 -10.18 -9.09
C THR A 51 -5.69 -10.55 -8.66
N ALA A 52 -6.16 -9.98 -7.53
CA ALA A 52 -7.49 -10.25 -6.98
C ALA A 52 -8.60 -9.37 -7.60
N GLY A 53 -8.27 -8.46 -8.53
CA GLY A 53 -9.24 -7.52 -9.11
C GLY A 53 -9.78 -6.50 -8.11
N MET A 54 -9.02 -6.19 -7.06
CA MET A 54 -9.39 -5.26 -6.00
C MET A 54 -8.93 -3.82 -6.31
N PRO A 55 -9.52 -2.80 -5.66
CA PRO A 55 -9.13 -1.40 -5.88
C PRO A 55 -7.65 -1.13 -5.56
N ARG A 56 -6.98 -0.34 -6.43
CA ARG A 56 -5.56 0.05 -6.29
C ARG A 56 -5.34 1.55 -6.08
N SER A 57 -6.40 2.36 -6.19
CA SER A 57 -6.36 3.77 -5.77
C SER A 57 -6.36 3.83 -4.25
N VAL A 58 -5.44 4.60 -3.64
CA VAL A 58 -5.22 4.58 -2.19
C VAL A 58 -6.48 4.95 -1.40
N ALA A 59 -7.27 5.92 -1.86
CA ALA A 59 -8.54 6.32 -1.24
C ALA A 59 -9.64 5.24 -1.29
N ALA A 60 -9.52 4.29 -2.22
CA ALA A 60 -10.43 3.16 -2.35
C ALA A 60 -9.99 1.93 -1.55
N ILE A 61 -8.76 1.93 -1.00
CA ILE A 61 -8.29 0.80 -0.19
C ILE A 61 -8.93 0.86 1.19
N ARG A 62 -9.55 -0.24 1.59
CA ARG A 62 -10.21 -0.41 2.88
C ARG A 62 -9.55 -1.51 3.68
N ARG A 63 -9.90 -1.57 4.96
CA ARG A 63 -9.37 -2.54 5.90
C ARG A 63 -9.56 -3.98 5.40
N GLU A 64 -10.71 -4.30 4.79
CA GLU A 64 -10.96 -5.64 4.25
C GLU A 64 -9.95 -6.07 3.17
N HIS A 65 -9.40 -5.14 2.39
CA HIS A 65 -8.39 -5.45 1.37
C HIS A 65 -7.05 -5.81 2.04
N VAL A 66 -6.67 -5.09 3.10
CA VAL A 66 -5.47 -5.39 3.89
C VAL A 66 -5.62 -6.72 4.64
N GLU A 67 -6.77 -6.97 5.26
CA GLU A 67 -7.07 -8.24 5.91
C GLU A 67 -6.98 -9.41 4.91
N SER A 68 -7.57 -9.27 3.73
CA SER A 68 -7.50 -10.26 2.65
C SER A 68 -6.06 -10.55 2.21
N PHE A 69 -5.23 -9.51 2.07
CA PHE A 69 -3.81 -9.66 1.77
C PHE A 69 -3.06 -10.43 2.86
N LEU A 70 -3.32 -10.13 4.14
CA LEU A 70 -2.67 -10.82 5.26
C LEU A 70 -3.08 -12.29 5.35
N VAL A 71 -4.35 -12.62 5.07
CA VAL A 71 -4.81 -14.01 4.95
C VAL A 71 -4.08 -14.71 3.81
N ALA A 72 -4.00 -14.10 2.63
CA ALA A 72 -3.28 -14.67 1.50
C ALA A 72 -1.78 -14.90 1.78
N LEU A 73 -1.13 -14.07 2.60
CA LEU A 73 0.25 -14.32 3.05
C LEU A 73 0.34 -15.56 3.96
N GLN A 74 -0.62 -15.73 4.88
CA GLN A 74 -0.68 -16.88 5.79
C GLN A 74 -0.94 -18.18 5.02
N GLU A 75 -1.87 -18.17 4.06
CA GLU A 75 -2.17 -19.32 3.19
C GLU A 75 -0.98 -19.74 2.33
N ARG A 76 -0.10 -18.78 1.97
CA ARG A 76 1.18 -19.04 1.31
C ARG A 76 2.28 -19.57 2.25
N GLY A 77 1.95 -19.84 3.51
CA GLY A 77 2.88 -20.40 4.51
C GLY A 77 3.89 -19.40 5.06
N MET A 78 3.65 -18.08 4.95
CA MET A 78 4.55 -17.09 5.55
C MET A 78 4.53 -17.20 7.07
N LYS A 79 5.72 -17.09 7.69
CA LYS A 79 5.85 -17.13 9.15
C LYS A 79 5.05 -15.99 9.80
N PRO A 80 4.43 -16.20 10.97
CA PRO A 80 3.66 -15.16 11.66
C PRO A 80 4.44 -13.85 11.83
N ALA A 81 5.72 -13.93 12.20
CA ALA A 81 6.58 -12.76 12.35
C ALA A 81 6.73 -11.94 11.05
N THR A 82 6.76 -12.60 9.89
CA THR A 82 6.80 -11.94 8.58
C THR A 82 5.49 -11.25 8.28
N VAL A 83 4.35 -11.91 8.53
CA VAL A 83 3.02 -11.33 8.33
C VAL A 83 2.83 -10.09 9.24
N SER A 84 3.21 -10.18 10.51
CA SER A 84 3.17 -9.03 11.43
C SER A 84 4.11 -7.89 11.02
N GLN A 85 5.25 -8.20 10.39
CA GLN A 85 6.14 -7.16 9.86
C GLN A 85 5.55 -6.48 8.62
N ARG A 86 4.86 -7.22 7.75
CA ARG A 86 4.11 -6.65 6.62
C ARG A 86 2.99 -5.74 7.08
N PHE A 87 2.18 -6.20 8.04
CA PHE A 87 1.12 -5.38 8.60
C PHE A 87 1.63 -4.05 9.17
N ARG A 88 2.68 -4.08 10.00
CA ARG A 88 3.29 -2.85 10.55
C ARG A 88 3.87 -1.92 9.49
N SER A 89 4.43 -2.48 8.42
CA SER A 89 4.95 -1.70 7.30
C SER A 89 3.81 -1.00 6.54
N LEU A 90 2.71 -1.70 6.27
CA LEU A 90 1.51 -1.13 5.66
C LEU A 90 0.86 -0.07 6.56
N GLN A 91 0.81 -0.30 7.87
CA GLN A 91 0.31 0.69 8.82
C GLN A 91 1.10 2.00 8.73
N GLN A 92 2.43 1.94 8.61
CA GLN A 92 3.26 3.14 8.46
C GLN A 92 3.01 3.86 7.12
N PHE A 93 2.77 3.12 6.04
CA PHE A 93 2.41 3.69 4.75
C PHE A 93 1.05 4.40 4.79
N PHE A 94 0.00 3.75 5.28
CA PHE A 94 -1.33 4.36 5.38
C PHE A 94 -1.40 5.50 6.39
N LYS A 95 -0.59 5.46 7.44
CA LYS A 95 -0.45 6.60 8.35
C LYS A 95 0.13 7.82 7.62
N TRP A 96 1.20 7.61 6.84
CA TRP A 96 1.81 8.68 6.05
C TRP A 96 0.84 9.24 4.99
N LEU A 97 0.09 8.38 4.29
CA LEU A 97 -0.95 8.82 3.35
C LEU A 97 -2.00 9.72 4.01
N ALA A 98 -2.48 9.35 5.19
CA ALA A 98 -3.44 10.14 5.94
C ALA A 98 -2.87 11.51 6.36
N GLU A 99 -1.56 11.61 6.60
CA GLU A 99 -0.87 12.87 6.90
C GLU A 99 -0.74 13.77 5.65
N GLU A 100 -0.59 13.18 4.46
CA GLU A 100 -0.53 13.90 3.17
C GLU A 100 -1.93 14.28 2.62
N GLY A 101 -3.01 13.74 3.19
CA GLY A 101 -4.39 14.01 2.79
C GLY A 101 -4.90 13.12 1.63
N GLU A 102 -4.33 11.93 1.49
CA GLU A 102 -4.67 10.93 0.46
C GLU A 102 -5.72 9.89 0.92
#